data_AF-A0AAD9L4V9-F1
#
_entry.id   AF-A0AAD9L4V9-F1
#
_cell.length_a   1.000
_cell.length_b   1.000
_cell.length_c   1.000
_cell.angle_alpha   90.00
_cell.angle_beta   90.00
_cell.angle_gamma   90.00
#
_symmetry.space_group_name_H-M   'P 1'
#
loop_
_entity.id
_entity.type
_entity.pdbx_description
1 polymer ?
#
loop_
_entity_poly.entity_id
_entity_poly.type
_entity_poly.pdbx_seq_one_letter_code
_entity_poly.pdbx_strand_id
1 'polypeptide(L)'
;MSRDGFLKRVYAVAFTDAVHRTPSNKDHRIFFGKNAINWICSKYPLDTHLKGPQNNTRLVSAGTTEHERTSSASIDSVFTFLSQKYSAIEPAAKSSRKPPQGCF
;
A
#
# COMPACT_ATOMS: atom_id res chain seq x y z
N MET A 1 -16.05 -12.84 -8.41
CA MET A 1 -15.05 -12.16 -9.26
C MET A 1 -14.09 -13.22 -9.81
N SER A 2 -13.84 -13.26 -11.13
CA SER A 2 -12.82 -14.18 -11.68
C SER A 2 -11.42 -13.75 -11.21
N ARG A 3 -10.52 -14.72 -10.98
CA ARG A 3 -9.14 -14.49 -10.49
C ARG A 3 -8.37 -13.49 -11.35
N ASP A 4 -8.64 -13.50 -12.64
CA ASP A 4 -8.07 -12.58 -13.63
C ASP A 4 -8.47 -11.11 -13.45
N GLY A 5 -9.63 -10.84 -12.85
CA GLY A 5 -10.13 -9.48 -12.70
C GLY A 5 -9.38 -8.67 -11.66
N PHE A 6 -8.86 -9.32 -10.60
CA PHE A 6 -8.13 -8.64 -9.53
C PHE A 6 -6.80 -8.09 -10.05
N LEU A 7 -5.95 -8.95 -10.62
CA LEU A 7 -4.62 -8.58 -11.09
C LEU A 7 -4.66 -7.56 -12.24
N LYS A 8 -5.78 -7.46 -12.97
CA LYS A 8 -5.97 -6.47 -14.04
C LYS A 8 -6.38 -5.08 -13.54
N ARG A 9 -6.92 -4.97 -12.32
CA ARG A 9 -7.48 -3.70 -11.80
C ARG A 9 -6.74 -3.15 -10.59
N VAL A 10 -6.13 -4.01 -9.80
CA VAL A 10 -5.46 -3.62 -8.56
C VAL A 10 -3.97 -3.52 -8.82
N TYR A 11 -3.40 -2.34 -8.55
CA TYR A 11 -1.98 -2.05 -8.79
C TYR A 11 -1.14 -2.04 -7.53
N ALA A 12 -1.76 -1.76 -6.38
CA ALA A 12 -1.12 -1.78 -5.07
C ALA A 12 -2.13 -2.02 -3.95
N VAL A 13 -1.64 -2.52 -2.81
CA VAL A 13 -2.42 -2.69 -1.59
C VAL A 13 -1.62 -2.15 -0.41
N ALA A 14 -2.22 -1.22 0.35
CA ALA A 14 -1.65 -0.74 1.60
C ALA A 14 -2.49 -1.30 2.76
N PHE A 15 -1.84 -2.06 3.64
CA PHE A 15 -2.46 -2.57 4.87
C PHE A 15 -2.03 -1.71 6.06
N THR A 16 -2.93 -1.56 7.02
CA THR A 16 -2.66 -0.88 8.30
C THR A 16 -2.98 -1.86 9.43
N ASP A 17 -1.93 -2.39 10.02
CA ASP A 17 -1.92 -3.38 11.10
C ASP A 17 -2.90 -4.56 10.88
N ALA A 18 -2.98 -5.01 9.62
CA ALA A 18 -3.93 -6.04 9.22
C ALA A 18 -3.33 -7.45 9.29
N VAL A 19 -4.02 -8.36 9.96
CA VAL A 19 -3.70 -9.79 9.93
C VAL A 19 -4.20 -10.38 8.62
N HIS A 20 -3.29 -10.94 7.82
CA HIS A 20 -3.62 -11.59 6.55
C HIS A 20 -2.68 -12.77 6.26
N ARG A 21 -3.18 -13.73 5.47
CA ARG A 21 -2.44 -14.94 5.07
C ARG A 21 -1.83 -14.78 3.69
N THR A 22 -0.75 -15.51 3.44
CA THR A 22 -0.17 -15.63 2.10
C THR A 22 -1.22 -16.18 1.13
N PRO A 23 -1.41 -15.56 -0.04
CA PRO A 23 -2.24 -16.16 -1.09
C PRO A 23 -1.69 -17.53 -1.50
N SER A 24 -2.57 -18.52 -1.67
CA SER A 24 -2.20 -19.85 -2.17
C SER A 24 -1.82 -19.84 -3.65
N ASN A 25 -2.39 -18.91 -4.43
CA ASN A 25 -2.08 -18.72 -5.84
C ASN A 25 -0.72 -18.03 -6.03
N LYS A 26 0.10 -18.56 -6.95
CA LYS A 26 1.46 -18.07 -7.23
C LYS A 26 1.49 -16.62 -7.72
N ASP A 27 0.59 -16.24 -8.63
CA ASP A 27 0.56 -14.90 -9.21
C ASP A 27 0.14 -13.86 -8.18
N HIS A 28 -0.85 -14.20 -7.34
CA HIS A 28 -1.24 -13.36 -6.21
C HIS A 28 -0.09 -13.22 -5.22
N ARG A 29 0.62 -14.31 -4.89
CA ARG A 29 1.80 -14.24 -4.01
C ARG A 29 2.83 -13.27 -4.57
N ILE A 30 3.21 -13.43 -5.84
CA ILE A 30 4.15 -12.51 -6.52
C ILE A 30 3.64 -11.06 -6.48
N PHE A 31 2.35 -10.85 -6.73
CA PHE A 31 1.72 -9.53 -6.68
C PHE A 31 1.87 -8.90 -5.28
N PHE A 32 1.44 -9.58 -4.21
CA PHE A 32 1.50 -9.04 -2.85
C PHE A 32 2.94 -8.77 -2.40
N GLY A 33 3.91 -9.58 -2.83
CA GLY A 33 5.31 -9.34 -2.49
C GLY A 33 5.96 -8.17 -3.19
N LYS A 34 5.41 -7.73 -4.34
CA LYS A 34 5.93 -6.57 -5.08
C LYS A 34 5.10 -5.31 -4.85
N ASN A 35 3.81 -5.45 -4.60
CA ASN A 35 2.82 -4.38 -4.67
C ASN A 35 2.02 -4.20 -3.39
N ALA A 36 2.37 -4.88 -2.30
CA ALA A 36 1.75 -4.65 -1.01
C ALA A 36 2.77 -4.35 0.10
N ILE A 37 2.35 -3.47 1.01
CA ILE A 37 3.06 -3.15 2.25
C ILE A 37 2.05 -3.15 3.39
N ASN A 38 2.45 -3.67 4.54
CA ASN A 38 1.71 -3.56 5.79
C ASN A 38 2.47 -2.67 6.77
N TRP A 39 1.88 -1.52 7.10
CA TRP A 39 2.34 -0.66 8.18
C TRP A 39 1.76 -1.22 9.47
N ILE A 40 2.61 -1.74 10.36
CA ILE A 40 2.17 -2.35 11.61
C ILE A 40 2.58 -1.48 12.80
N CYS A 41 1.84 -1.62 13.91
CA CYS A 41 2.22 -0.97 15.14
C CYS A 41 3.61 -1.46 15.60
N SER A 42 4.50 -0.53 15.91
CA SER A 42 5.84 -0.84 16.41
C SER A 42 6.48 0.37 17.07
N LYS A 43 7.48 0.12 17.93
CA LYS A 43 8.28 1.16 18.58
C LYS A 43 9.32 1.82 17.67
N TYR A 44 9.49 1.33 16.44
CA TYR A 44 10.50 1.84 15.51
C TYR A 44 9.98 3.06 14.74
N PRO A 45 10.87 3.93 14.23
CA PRO A 45 10.47 5.04 13.36
C PRO A 45 9.63 4.58 12.16
N LEU A 46 8.73 5.44 11.69
CA LEU A 46 7.92 5.21 10.49
C LEU A 46 8.79 4.68 9.33
N ASP A 47 8.25 3.72 8.59
CA ASP A 47 8.86 3.06 7.42
C ASP A 47 10.09 2.18 7.69
N THR A 48 10.49 2.03 8.96
CA THR A 48 11.51 1.05 9.34
C THR A 48 11.08 -0.35 8.92
N HIS A 49 11.91 -1.07 8.15
CA HIS A 49 11.59 -2.43 7.74
C HIS A 49 11.57 -3.39 8.93
N LEU A 50 10.51 -4.18 9.03
CA LEU A 50 10.30 -5.12 10.13
C LEU A 50 10.39 -6.55 9.63
N LYS A 51 11.02 -7.41 10.44
CA LYS A 51 10.97 -8.86 10.25
C LYS A 51 9.59 -9.33 10.70
N GLY A 52 8.87 -9.99 9.80
CA GLY A 52 7.52 -10.50 10.06
C GLY A 52 7.34 -11.93 9.56
N PRO A 53 6.17 -12.54 9.84
CA PRO A 53 5.82 -13.82 9.24
C PRO A 53 5.95 -13.72 7.71
N GLN A 54 6.41 -14.80 7.07
CA GLN A 54 6.63 -14.87 5.63
C GLN A 54 5.30 -14.90 4.86
N ASN A 55 4.43 -13.91 5.06
CA ASN A 55 3.18 -13.75 4.31
C ASN A 55 3.39 -13.14 2.92
N ASN A 56 4.65 -13.05 2.49
CA ASN A 56 5.15 -12.48 1.25
C ASN A 56 4.99 -10.96 1.13
N THR A 57 4.14 -10.33 1.93
CA THR A 57 3.98 -8.87 2.01
C THR A 57 5.15 -8.24 2.77
N ARG A 58 5.60 -7.05 2.37
CA ARG A 58 6.61 -6.31 3.12
C ARG A 58 5.99 -5.70 4.38
N LEU A 59 6.66 -5.82 5.53
CA LEU A 59 6.25 -5.15 6.77
C LEU A 59 7.15 -3.94 7.05
N VAL A 60 6.52 -2.85 7.48
CA VAL A 60 7.20 -1.65 7.95
C VAL A 60 6.52 -1.11 9.21
N SER A 61 7.24 -0.32 10.00
CA SER A 61 6.67 0.36 11.16
C SER A 61 5.71 1.47 10.73
N ALA A 62 4.59 1.60 11.43
CA ALA A 62 3.69 2.74 11.34
C ALA A 62 4.14 3.95 12.21
N GLY A 63 5.22 3.81 12.99
CA GLY A 63 5.70 4.87 13.89
C GLY A 63 4.85 5.07 15.15
N THR A 64 4.00 4.10 15.49
CA THR A 64 3.15 4.12 16.69
C THR A 64 3.05 2.72 17.30
N THR A 65 2.90 2.64 18.62
CA THR A 65 2.60 1.39 19.33
C THR A 65 1.11 1.16 19.54
N GLU A 66 0.27 2.15 19.23
CA GLU A 66 -1.19 2.11 19.37
C GLU A 66 -1.83 1.57 18.07
N HIS A 67 -2.45 0.39 18.15
CA HIS A 67 -3.04 -0.32 17.00
C HIS A 67 -4.04 0.57 16.24
N GLU A 68 -4.96 1.19 16.97
CA GLU A 68 -6.01 2.07 16.47
C GLU A 68 -5.48 3.32 15.75
N ARG A 69 -4.25 3.75 16.08
CA ARG A 69 -3.62 4.93 15.46
C ARG A 69 -2.80 4.59 14.22
N THR A 70 -2.56 3.32 13.91
CA THR A 70 -1.71 2.89 12.79
C THR A 70 -2.07 3.61 11.48
N SER A 71 -3.36 3.65 11.12
CA SER A 71 -3.81 4.31 9.89
C SER A 71 -3.49 5.81 9.89
N SER A 72 -3.77 6.51 10.99
CA SER A 72 -3.49 7.95 11.11
C SER A 72 -2.00 8.26 11.14
N ALA A 73 -1.20 7.44 11.81
CA ALA A 73 0.24 7.65 11.98
C ALA A 73 1.04 7.39 10.70
N SER A 74 0.51 6.54 9.81
CA SER A 74 1.17 6.15 8.55
C SER A 74 0.51 6.73 7.30
N ILE A 75 -0.52 7.57 7.42
CA ILE A 75 -1.36 7.99 6.29
C ILE A 75 -0.55 8.61 5.15
N ASP A 76 0.39 9.51 5.46
CA ASP A 76 1.21 10.18 4.47
C ASP A 76 2.15 9.22 3.73
N SER A 77 2.73 8.25 4.46
CA SER A 77 3.58 7.22 3.86
C SER A 77 2.78 6.26 2.99
N VAL A 78 1.59 5.85 3.45
CA VAL A 78 0.65 5.02 2.70
C VAL A 78 0.29 5.70 1.37
N PHE A 79 -0.12 6.97 1.39
CA PHE A 79 -0.48 7.69 0.17
C PHE A 79 0.73 7.98 -0.72
N THR A 80 1.91 8.19 -0.15
CA THR A 80 3.17 8.29 -0.92
C THR A 80 3.42 7.00 -1.69
N PHE A 81 3.34 5.84 -1.03
CA PHE A 81 3.50 4.53 -1.65
C PHE A 81 2.47 4.29 -2.76
N LEU A 82 1.19 4.55 -2.50
CA LEU A 82 0.13 4.35 -3.48
C LEU A 82 0.30 5.28 -4.69
N SER A 83 0.72 6.53 -4.47
CA SER A 83 0.97 7.51 -5.54
C SER A 83 2.16 7.12 -6.41
N GLN A 84 3.25 6.62 -5.80
CA GLN A 84 4.40 6.09 -6.54
C GLN A 84 4.01 4.87 -7.38
N LYS A 85 3.21 3.96 -6.83
CA LYS A 85 2.71 2.79 -7.56
C LYS A 85 1.78 3.17 -8.70
N TYR A 86 0.90 4.14 -8.50
CA TYR A 86 0.03 4.67 -9.53
C TYR A 86 0.83 5.34 -10.66
N SER A 87 1.80 6.18 -10.31
CA SER A 87 2.65 6.87 -11.29
C SER A 87 3.51 5.91 -12.13
N ALA A 88 3.84 4.73 -11.59
CA ALA A 88 4.59 3.70 -12.31
C ALA A 88 3.74 2.91 -13.32
N ILE A 89 2.40 2.94 -13.21
CA ILE A 89 1.49 2.26 -14.14
C ILE A 89 0.84 3.20 -15.14
N GLU A 90 0.75 4.49 -14.82
CA GLU A 90 0.35 5.51 -15.78
C GLU A 90 1.49 5.75 -16.77
N PRO A 91 1.27 5.65 -18.10
CA PRO A 91 2.20 6.23 -19.04
C PRO A 91 2.32 7.73 -18.73
N ALA A 92 3.53 8.29 -18.80
CA ALA A 92 3.87 9.66 -18.40
C ALA A 92 3.15 10.77 -19.22
N ALA A 93 1.82 10.81 -19.19
CA ALA A 93 0.98 11.61 -20.06
C ALA A 93 -0.07 12.38 -19.26
N LYS A 94 0.15 13.71 -19.24
CA LYS A 94 -0.78 14.82 -18.97
C LYS A 94 -0.85 15.33 -17.52
N SER A 95 0.23 16.01 -17.15
CA SER A 95 0.14 17.29 -16.44
C SER A 95 -0.78 18.24 -17.22
N SER A 96 -2.06 18.33 -16.83
CA SER A 96 -2.98 19.44 -17.10
C SER A 96 -4.38 19.11 -16.61
N ARG A 97 -4.56 18.91 -15.30
CA ARG A 97 -5.86 19.22 -14.70
C ARG A 97 -5.79 20.69 -14.30
N LYS A 98 -6.30 21.58 -15.18
CA LYS A 98 -6.61 22.96 -14.78
C LYS A 98 -7.53 22.88 -13.55
N PRO A 99 -7.29 23.68 -12.50
CA PRO A 99 -8.24 23.75 -11.39
C PRO A 99 -9.62 24.15 -11.93
N PRO A 100 -10.72 23.64 -11.35
CA PRO A 100 -12.04 24.13 -11.72
C PRO A 100 -12.04 25.65 -11.49
N GLN A 101 -12.32 26.41 -12.54
CA GLN A 101 -12.64 27.82 -12.39
C GLN A 101 -13.96 27.88 -11.64
N GLY A 102 -13.87 28.00 -10.31
CA GLY A 102 -15.00 28.35 -9.47
C GLY A 102 -15.46 29.74 -9.87
N CYS A 103 -16.69 29.84 -10.36
CA CYS A 103 -17.45 31.07 -10.26
C CYS A 103 -17.80 31.26 -8.78
N PHE A 104 -17.31 32.34 -8.19
CA PHE A 104 -17.91 33.00 -7.04
C PHE A 104 -18.28 34.40 -7.48
#